data_AF-A0A6P6FID0-F1
#
_entry.id   AF-A0A6P6FID0-F1
#
_cell.length_a   1.000
_cell.length_b   1.000
_cell.length_c   1.000
_cell.angle_alpha   90.00
_cell.angle_beta   90.00
_cell.angle_gamma   90.00
#
_symmetry.space_group_name_H-M   'P 1'
#
loop_
_entity.id
_entity.type
_entity.pdbx_description
1 polymer ?
#
loop_
_entity_poly.entity_id
_entity_poly.type
_entity_poly.pdbx_seq_one_letter_code
_entity_poly.pdbx_strand_id
1 'polypeptide(L)'
;MNTVLSTVRVLNVSAKRYLSSVKLPSEIAIPMNKDMIICWHPEREFPYEYSLPLPEEKQISSNSVLCIGEKEIAEVFKQKKEEVVVEELSKLTYTTKHRWYPKNWRRRLRKVETERPYL
;
A
#
# COMPACT_ATOMS: atom_id res chain seq x y z
N MET A 1 -19.64 -48.08 -12.36
CA MET A 1 -18.32 -47.44 -12.12
C MET A 1 -18.19 -46.22 -13.02
N ASN A 2 -18.68 -45.05 -12.60
CA ASN A 2 -18.49 -43.77 -13.32
C ASN A 2 -18.16 -42.67 -12.31
N THR A 3 -17.00 -42.79 -11.64
CA THR A 3 -16.51 -41.83 -10.64
C THR A 3 -15.74 -40.65 -11.26
N VAL A 4 -15.46 -40.70 -12.57
CA VAL A 4 -14.59 -39.74 -13.29
C VAL A 4 -15.33 -38.45 -13.70
N LEU A 5 -16.66 -38.48 -13.80
CA LEU A 5 -17.45 -37.33 -14.31
C LEU A 5 -17.84 -36.30 -13.24
N SER A 6 -17.67 -36.59 -11.94
CA SER A 6 -18.05 -35.68 -10.86
C SER A 6 -16.94 -34.70 -10.46
N THR A 7 -15.67 -35.10 -10.59
CA THR A 7 -14.51 -34.30 -10.16
C THR A 7 -14.21 -33.12 -11.09
N VAL A 8 -14.58 -33.22 -12.36
CA VAL A 8 -14.35 -32.16 -13.37
C VAL A 8 -15.26 -30.94 -13.16
N ARG A 9 -16.42 -31.10 -12.53
CA ARG A 9 -17.38 -29.99 -12.33
C ARG A 9 -17.06 -29.09 -11.15
N VAL A 10 -16.38 -29.60 -10.12
CA VAL A 10 -16.14 -28.83 -8.87
C VAL A 10 -14.96 -27.85 -9.02
N LEU A 11 -13.95 -28.18 -9.82
CA LEU A 11 -12.78 -27.31 -10.03
C LEU A 11 -13.11 -26.05 -10.86
N ASN A 12 -14.06 -26.14 -11.79
CA ASN A 12 -14.41 -25.03 -12.69
C ASN A 12 -15.25 -23.91 -12.03
N VAL A 13 -15.85 -24.14 -10.86
CA VAL A 13 -16.70 -23.15 -10.18
C VAL A 13 -15.90 -22.25 -9.24
N SER A 14 -14.80 -22.75 -8.66
CA SER A 14 -13.96 -21.96 -7.73
C SER A 14 -13.10 -20.92 -8.46
N ALA A 15 -12.54 -21.27 -9.62
CA ALA A 15 -11.63 -20.40 -10.36
C ALA A 15 -12.30 -19.12 -10.94
N LYS A 16 -13.62 -19.12 -11.13
CA LYS A 16 -14.35 -17.98 -11.72
C LYS A 16 -14.51 -16.79 -10.77
N ARG A 17 -14.38 -16.98 -9.45
CA ARG A 17 -14.58 -15.91 -8.46
C ARG A 17 -13.38 -14.97 -8.30
N TYR A 18 -12.21 -15.33 -8.84
CA TYR A 18 -10.96 -14.56 -8.71
C TYR A 18 -10.63 -13.72 -9.96
N LEU A 19 -11.55 -13.62 -10.94
CA LEU A 19 -11.39 -12.78 -12.15
C LEU A 19 -11.65 -11.28 -11.90
N SER A 20 -11.34 -10.75 -10.71
CA SER A 20 -11.40 -9.32 -10.46
C SER A 20 -10.14 -8.63 -10.98
N SER A 21 -10.30 -7.94 -12.12
CA SER A 21 -9.41 -6.93 -12.73
C SER A 21 -8.08 -7.39 -13.34
N VAL A 22 -7.36 -8.36 -12.79
CA VAL A 22 -6.09 -8.82 -13.36
C VAL A 22 -6.27 -10.23 -13.92
N LYS A 23 -6.64 -10.33 -15.21
CA LYS A 23 -6.57 -11.60 -15.94
C LYS A 23 -5.10 -12.02 -15.99
N LEU A 24 -4.72 -12.99 -15.17
CA LEU A 24 -3.43 -13.68 -15.31
C LEU A 24 -3.37 -14.29 -16.72
N PRO A 25 -2.24 -14.16 -17.44
CA PRO A 25 -2.11 -14.76 -18.77
C PRO A 25 -2.28 -16.27 -18.66
N SER A 26 -3.05 -16.82 -19.59
CA SER A 26 -3.35 -18.24 -19.71
C SER A 26 -2.17 -18.99 -20.33
N GLU A 27 -1.00 -18.97 -19.68
CA GLU A 27 0.22 -19.55 -20.23
C GLU A 27 0.56 -20.87 -19.52
N ILE A 28 0.05 -21.93 -20.16
CA ILE A 28 0.63 -23.28 -20.26
C ILE A 28 1.05 -23.90 -18.92
N ALA A 29 0.09 -24.60 -18.31
CA ALA A 29 0.40 -25.71 -17.42
C ALA A 29 0.86 -26.90 -18.29
N ILE A 30 2.16 -27.21 -18.33
CA ILE A 30 2.63 -28.44 -18.99
C ILE A 30 2.56 -29.56 -17.94
N PRO A 31 1.64 -30.54 -18.07
CA PRO A 31 1.74 -31.75 -17.28
C PRO A 31 2.90 -32.56 -17.86
N MET A 32 4.05 -32.55 -17.20
CA MET A 32 5.17 -33.39 -17.63
C MET A 32 4.92 -34.88 -17.34
N ASN A 33 4.09 -35.19 -16.33
CA ASN A 33 3.64 -36.54 -15.93
C ASN A 33 2.32 -36.45 -15.13
N LYS A 34 1.74 -37.59 -14.72
CA LYS A 34 0.50 -37.66 -13.89
C LYS A 34 0.59 -36.93 -12.54
N ASP A 35 1.81 -36.64 -12.07
CA ASP A 35 2.05 -36.21 -10.69
C ASP A 35 2.56 -34.76 -10.56
N MET A 36 2.94 -34.10 -11.67
CA MET A 36 3.53 -32.76 -11.62
C MET A 36 2.97 -31.85 -12.71
N ILE A 37 2.56 -30.65 -12.28
CA ILE A 37 2.09 -29.57 -13.13
C ILE A 37 3.06 -28.40 -12.98
N ILE A 38 3.67 -27.97 -14.08
CA ILE A 38 4.55 -26.79 -14.10
C ILE A 38 3.74 -25.62 -14.64
N CYS A 39 3.60 -24.56 -13.83
CA CYS A 39 2.92 -23.32 -14.22
C CYS A 39 3.96 -22.23 -14.49
N TRP A 40 3.99 -21.71 -15.71
CA TRP A 40 4.80 -20.55 -16.07
C TRP A 40 4.00 -19.27 -15.83
N HIS A 41 4.46 -18.40 -14.91
CA HIS A 41 3.82 -17.12 -14.63
C HIS A 41 4.85 -15.97 -14.71
N PRO A 42 5.10 -15.41 -15.91
CA PRO A 42 5.95 -14.24 -16.01
C PRO A 42 5.27 -13.04 -15.32
N GLU A 43 6.07 -12.16 -14.72
CA GLU A 43 5.57 -10.90 -14.17
C GLU A 43 5.13 -9.99 -15.33
N ARG A 44 3.93 -9.43 -15.24
CA ARG A 44 3.40 -8.53 -16.28
C ARG A 44 3.88 -7.12 -16.01
N GLU A 45 4.55 -6.53 -16.99
CA GLU A 45 4.94 -5.12 -16.95
C GLU A 45 3.72 -4.19 -16.94
N PHE A 46 3.83 -3.06 -16.24
CA PHE A 46 2.80 -2.05 -16.21
C PHE A 46 2.78 -1.26 -17.53
N PRO A 47 1.66 -1.26 -18.29
CA PRO A 47 1.60 -0.56 -19.58
C PRO A 47 1.64 0.96 -19.39
N TYR A 48 2.43 1.64 -20.22
CA TYR A 48 2.66 3.08 -20.13
C TYR A 48 1.36 3.91 -20.30
N GLU A 49 0.41 3.44 -21.10
CA GLU A 49 -0.88 4.12 -21.36
C GLU A 49 -1.72 4.34 -20.09
N TYR A 50 -1.49 3.56 -19.03
CA TYR A 50 -2.19 3.71 -17.75
C TYR A 50 -1.39 4.54 -16.73
N SER A 51 -0.22 5.05 -17.11
CA SER A 51 0.54 5.99 -16.29
C SER A 51 0.03 7.42 -16.49
N LEU A 52 0.13 8.22 -15.43
CA LEU A 52 -0.09 9.66 -15.50
C LEU A 52 1.28 10.36 -15.55
N PRO A 53 1.42 11.47 -16.29
CA PRO A 53 2.64 12.27 -16.23
C PRO A 53 2.86 12.78 -14.81
N LEU A 54 4.14 12.94 -14.44
CA LEU A 54 4.49 13.55 -13.17
C LEU A 54 4.01 15.01 -13.17
N PRO A 55 3.38 15.50 -12.09
CA PRO A 55 2.98 16.90 -12.00
C PRO A 55 4.22 17.79 -12.01
N GLU A 56 4.16 18.90 -12.75
CA GLU A 56 5.23 19.89 -12.77
C GLU A 56 5.37 20.53 -11.38
N GLU A 57 6.60 20.56 -10.86
CA GLU A 57 6.90 21.25 -9.62
C GLU A 57 6.70 22.75 -9.83
N LYS A 58 5.70 23.31 -9.16
CA LYS A 58 5.50 24.76 -9.15
C LYS A 58 6.68 25.39 -8.42
N GLN A 59 7.53 26.08 -9.17
CA GLN A 59 8.59 26.90 -8.58
C GLN A 59 7.90 28.00 -7.75
N ILE A 60 8.06 27.91 -6.42
CA ILE A 60 7.57 28.94 -5.53
C ILE A 60 8.52 30.13 -5.71
N SER A 61 8.03 31.19 -6.35
CA SER A 61 8.82 32.40 -6.55
C SER A 61 9.10 33.05 -5.20
N SER A 62 10.33 32.92 -4.70
CA SER A 62 10.81 33.66 -3.55
C SER A 62 11.38 35.00 -4.02
N ASN A 63 10.93 36.10 -3.40
CA ASN A 63 11.41 37.46 -3.70
C ASN A 63 12.82 37.74 -3.14
N SER A 64 13.50 36.74 -2.58
CA SER A 64 14.84 36.88 -2.00
C SER A 64 15.91 36.56 -3.05
N VAL A 65 17.01 37.32 -3.05
CA VAL A 65 18.13 37.15 -3.99
C VAL A 65 18.75 35.75 -3.90
N LEU A 66 18.67 35.11 -2.74
CA LEU A 66 19.19 33.76 -2.51
C LEU A 66 18.19 32.66 -2.87
N CYS A 67 16.97 33.00 -3.28
CA CYS A 67 15.83 32.09 -3.45
C CYS A 67 15.51 31.23 -2.20
N ILE A 68 16.06 31.57 -1.03
CA ILE A 68 15.81 30.87 0.22
C ILE A 68 14.50 31.42 0.80
N GLY A 69 13.49 30.56 0.90
CA GLY A 69 12.18 30.87 1.47
C GLY A 69 12.25 31.04 2.98
N GLU A 70 12.91 32.10 3.48
CA GLU A 70 13.06 32.38 4.92
C GLU A 70 11.72 32.35 5.67
N LYS A 71 10.64 32.79 5.01
CA LYS A 71 9.29 32.77 5.57
C LYS A 71 8.75 31.35 5.77
N GLU A 72 8.92 30.46 4.79
CA GLU A 72 8.46 29.06 4.89
C GLU A 72 9.24 28.32 5.98
N ILE A 73 10.55 28.56 6.03
CA ILE A 73 11.42 27.97 7.05
C ILE A 73 11.01 28.47 8.44
N ALA A 74 10.77 29.77 8.60
CA ALA A 74 10.32 30.35 9.87
C ALA A 74 8.94 29.82 10.30
N GLU A 75 8.02 29.58 9.36
CA GLU A 75 6.71 28.99 9.64
C GLU A 75 6.81 27.55 10.14
N VAL A 76 7.73 26.75 9.57
CA VAL A 76 7.98 25.37 10.02
C VAL A 76 8.52 25.33 11.44
N PHE A 77 9.41 26.25 11.82
CA PHE A 77 10.01 26.29 13.15
C PHE A 77 9.18 27.04 14.20
N LYS A 78 8.00 27.56 13.83
CA LYS A 78 7.15 28.27 14.77
C LYS A 78 6.57 27.32 15.82
N GLN A 79 6.86 27.58 17.09
CA GLN A 79 6.30 26.80 18.20
C GLN A 79 4.77 27.02 18.27
N LYS A 80 4.02 25.93 18.08
CA LYS A 80 2.56 25.90 18.20
C LYS A 80 2.16 25.31 19.55
N LYS A 81 0.97 25.68 20.05
CA LYS A 81 0.37 25.04 21.23
C LYS A 81 0.06 23.57 20.92
N GLU A 82 0.25 22.70 21.90
CA GLU A 82 0.05 21.24 21.73
C GLU A 82 -1.36 20.89 21.22
N GLU A 83 -2.39 21.59 21.70
CA GLU A 83 -3.78 21.39 21.27
C GLU A 83 -3.96 21.64 19.77
N VAL A 84 -3.35 22.72 19.26
CA VAL A 84 -3.40 23.09 17.84
C VAL A 84 -2.66 22.05 17.00
N VAL A 85 -1.51 21.58 17.48
CA VAL A 85 -0.73 20.53 16.81
C VAL A 85 -1.55 19.23 16.71
N VAL A 86 -2.22 18.82 17.78
CA VAL A 86 -3.08 17.62 17.80
C VAL A 86 -4.23 17.75 16.80
N GLU A 87 -4.87 18.91 16.73
CA GLU A 87 -5.94 19.17 15.76
C GLU A 87 -5.44 19.15 14.31
N GLU A 88 -4.34 19.84 14.02
CA GLU A 88 -3.72 19.84 12.69
C GLU A 88 -3.34 18.42 12.25
N LEU A 89 -2.68 17.66 13.12
CA LEU A 89 -2.29 16.28 12.86
C LEU A 89 -3.50 15.38 12.63
N SER A 90 -4.57 15.55 13.40
CA SER A 90 -5.82 14.79 13.24
C SER A 90 -6.47 15.04 11.88
N LYS A 91 -6.48 16.30 11.42
CA LYS A 91 -7.05 16.71 10.12
C LYS A 91 -6.20 16.22 8.95
N LEU A 92 -4.88 16.38 9.04
CA LEU A 92 -3.93 15.97 8.00
C LEU A 92 -3.92 14.46 7.76
N THR A 93 -4.00 13.67 8.85
CA THR A 93 -3.93 12.21 8.78
C THR A 93 -5.29 11.52 8.77
N TYR A 94 -6.39 12.28 8.84
CA TYR A 94 -7.75 11.77 9.00
C TYR A 94 -7.88 10.78 10.18
N THR A 95 -7.22 11.10 11.31
CA THR A 95 -7.25 10.28 12.53
C THR A 95 -7.95 11.00 13.68
N THR A 96 -8.25 10.28 14.76
CA THR A 96 -8.83 10.89 15.97
C THR A 96 -7.76 11.55 16.86
N LYS A 97 -8.10 12.66 17.54
CA LYS A 97 -7.21 13.40 18.45
C LYS A 97 -6.53 12.55 19.55
N HIS A 98 -7.20 11.50 20.04
CA HIS A 98 -6.71 10.66 21.13
C HIS A 98 -5.42 9.88 20.81
N ARG A 99 -5.11 9.69 19.51
CA ARG A 99 -3.88 9.04 19.07
C ARG A 99 -2.63 9.87 19.36
N TRP A 100 -2.78 11.19 19.39
CA TRP A 100 -1.69 12.16 19.45
C TRP A 100 -1.33 12.60 20.87
N TYR A 101 -2.15 12.27 21.87
CA TYR A 101 -1.80 12.48 23.26
C TYR A 101 -0.78 11.43 23.74
N PRO A 102 0.17 11.82 24.61
CA PRO A 102 1.20 10.92 25.10
C PRO A 102 0.59 9.76 25.89
N LYS A 103 1.10 8.55 25.65
CA LYS A 103 0.72 7.37 26.43
C LYS A 103 1.52 7.30 27.73
N ASN A 104 0.86 6.81 28.78
CA ASN A 104 1.49 6.53 30.07
C ASN A 104 2.80 5.74 29.92
N TRP A 105 3.83 6.11 30.68
CA TRP A 105 5.16 5.51 30.62
C TRP A 105 5.14 3.97 30.74
N ARG A 106 4.29 3.42 31.61
CA ARG A 106 4.14 1.96 31.80
C ARG A 106 3.76 1.23 30.52
N ARG A 107 2.95 1.86 29.65
CA ARG A 107 2.55 1.29 28.36
C ARG A 107 3.69 1.36 27.34
N ARG A 108 4.58 2.35 27.45
CA ARG A 108 5.77 2.45 26.58
C ARG A 108 6.78 1.34 26.86
N LEU A 109 6.96 0.98 28.13
CA LEU A 109 7.87 -0.10 28.53
C LEU A 109 7.37 -1.51 28.20
N ARG A 110 6.06 -1.71 28.12
CA ARG A 110 5.44 -3.00 27.77
C ARG A 110 5.34 -3.23 26.26
N LYS A 111 6.14 -2.54 25.45
CA LYS A 111 6.13 -2.74 24.00
C LYS A 111 6.85 -4.06 23.70
N VAL A 112 6.08 -5.13 23.68
CA VAL A 112 6.56 -6.47 23.31
C VAL A 112 6.80 -6.49 21.81
N GLU A 113 7.96 -6.98 21.38
CA GLU A 113 8.23 -7.23 19.98
C GLU A 113 7.23 -8.28 19.48
N THR A 114 6.55 -7.99 18.37
CA THR A 114 5.69 -8.98 17.73
C THR A 114 6.56 -10.13 17.27
N GLU A 115 6.29 -11.35 17.75
CA GLU A 115 7.08 -12.53 17.39
C GLU A 115 7.11 -12.80 15.88
N ARG A 116 6.20 -12.19 15.13
CA ARG A 116 6.10 -12.26 13.68
C ARG A 116 6.16 -10.85 13.11
N PRO A 117 7.33 -10.35 12.69
CA PRO A 117 7.47 -8.99 12.17
C PRO A 117 6.87 -8.79 10.77
N TYR A 118 6.48 -9.87 10.08
CA TYR A 118 6.01 -9.83 8.68
C TYR A 118 4.61 -10.45 8.47
N LEU A 119 3.86 -10.69 9.55
CA LEU A 119 2.47 -11.20 9.53
C LEU A 119 1.57 -10.26 10.31
#